data_AF-A0A7S9E0D2-F1
#
_entry.id   AF-A0A7S9E0D2-F1
#
_cell.length_a   1.000
_cell.length_b   1.000
_cell.length_c   1.000
_cell.angle_alpha   90.00
_cell.angle_beta   90.00
_cell.angle_gamma   90.00
#
_symmetry.space_group_name_H-M   'P 1'
#
loop_
_entity.id
_entity.type
_entity.pdbx_description
1 polymer ?
#
loop_
_entity_poly.entity_id
_entity_poly.type
_entity_poly.pdbx_seq_one_letter_code
_entity_poly.pdbx_strand_id
1 'polypeptide(L)'
;MAHKLIWQQTTADYNKQRKHQRWYTALAASVALVIGVMGTLWVVQQPPGLENQALAHVTHLDKEVPHSVLPLDMAQINAKLASFGGRMVESIGDIQVANFCHLRSVRSLHLILHTDQGRMSVFVMPPDKGSTIPDSFSNNEFQGTRFQLQKASIVVVGEKGSNLHPLSQKVRKSIQFSA
;
A
#
# COMPACT_ATOMS: atom_id res chain seq x y z
N MET A 1 -51.65 56.02 -20.47
CA MET A 1 -50.70 56.02 -19.32
C MET A 1 -50.62 54.68 -18.59
N ALA A 2 -51.64 53.81 -18.64
CA ALA A 2 -51.63 52.49 -17.99
C ALA A 2 -50.57 51.49 -18.52
N HIS A 3 -50.29 51.47 -19.83
CA HIS A 3 -49.33 50.49 -20.39
C HIS A 3 -47.89 50.65 -19.88
N LYS A 4 -47.47 51.89 -19.56
CA LYS A 4 -46.13 52.20 -19.05
C LYS A 4 -45.95 51.72 -17.60
N LEU A 5 -47.02 51.77 -16.81
CA LEU A 5 -47.04 51.27 -15.43
C LEU A 5 -46.99 49.74 -15.38
N ILE A 6 -47.73 49.07 -16.27
CA ILE A 6 -47.72 47.60 -16.36
C ILE A 6 -46.32 47.09 -16.77
N TRP A 7 -45.65 47.76 -17.70
CA TRP A 7 -44.31 47.36 -18.15
C TRP A 7 -43.22 47.58 -17.08
N GLN A 8 -43.34 48.62 -16.25
CA GLN A 8 -42.42 48.85 -15.14
C GLN A 8 -42.61 47.83 -14.00
N GLN A 9 -43.83 47.35 -13.79
CA GLN A 9 -44.11 46.30 -12.81
C GLN A 9 -43.55 44.94 -13.27
N THR A 10 -43.75 44.57 -14.53
CA THR A 10 -43.23 43.29 -15.05
C THR A 10 -41.70 43.24 -15.04
N THR A 11 -41.03 44.33 -15.42
CA THR A 11 -39.55 44.39 -15.41
C THR A 11 -38.95 44.39 -13.99
N ALA A 12 -39.62 45.00 -13.02
CA ALA A 12 -39.21 44.95 -11.61
C ALA A 12 -39.35 43.55 -11.02
N ASP A 13 -40.45 42.85 -11.30
CA ASP A 13 -40.68 41.48 -10.83
C ASP A 13 -39.71 40.47 -11.43
N TYR A 14 -39.40 40.58 -12.73
CA TYR A 14 -38.39 39.75 -13.39
C TYR A 14 -37.00 39.91 -12.78
N ASN A 15 -36.58 41.15 -12.48
CA ASN A 15 -35.28 41.41 -11.86
C ASN A 15 -35.21 40.89 -10.41
N LYS A 16 -36.30 40.97 -9.67
CA LYS A 16 -36.41 40.43 -8.31
C LYS A 16 -36.32 38.90 -8.33
N GLN A 17 -37.07 38.23 -9.20
CA GLN A 17 -37.03 36.76 -9.37
C GLN A 17 -35.63 36.27 -9.77
N ARG A 18 -34.95 36.94 -10.70
CA ARG A 18 -33.60 36.57 -11.15
C ARG A 18 -32.55 36.70 -10.04
N LYS A 19 -32.69 37.68 -9.14
CA LYS A 19 -31.81 37.86 -7.97
C LYS A 19 -32.06 36.77 -6.91
N HIS A 20 -33.31 36.40 -6.65
CA HIS A 20 -33.64 35.30 -5.75
C HIS A 20 -33.15 33.96 -6.29
N GLN A 21 -33.32 33.68 -7.59
CA GLN A 21 -32.85 32.45 -8.22
C GLN A 21 -31.33 32.29 -8.15
N ARG A 22 -30.57 33.39 -8.32
CA ARG A 22 -29.10 33.40 -8.12
C ARG A 22 -28.68 33.09 -6.70
N TRP A 23 -29.45 33.52 -5.70
CA TRP A 23 -29.18 33.23 -4.29
C TRP A 23 -29.43 31.75 -3.98
N TYR A 24 -30.53 31.18 -4.49
CA TYR A 24 -30.79 29.73 -4.38
C TYR A 24 -29.72 28.89 -5.07
N THR A 25 -29.22 29.30 -6.24
CA THR A 25 -28.13 28.57 -6.92
C THR A 25 -26.81 28.65 -6.15
N ALA A 26 -26.49 29.81 -5.55
CA ALA A 26 -25.28 29.96 -4.75
C ALA A 26 -25.34 29.11 -3.47
N LEU A 27 -26.52 29.02 -2.86
CA LEU A 27 -26.77 28.23 -1.67
C LEU A 27 -26.70 26.72 -1.99
N ALA A 28 -27.33 26.28 -3.08
CA ALA A 28 -27.23 24.90 -3.57
C ALA A 28 -25.79 24.51 -3.93
N ALA A 29 -25.04 25.39 -4.60
CA ALA A 29 -23.64 25.15 -4.93
C ALA A 29 -22.76 25.04 -3.67
N SER A 30 -23.04 25.83 -2.64
CA SER A 30 -22.32 25.75 -1.35
C SER A 30 -22.59 24.42 -0.65
N VAL A 31 -23.84 23.95 -0.63
CA VAL A 31 -24.21 22.64 -0.07
C VAL A 31 -23.57 21.51 -0.86
N ALA A 32 -23.61 21.56 -2.19
CA ALA A 32 -22.98 20.56 -3.06
C ALA A 32 -21.45 20.52 -2.87
N LEU A 33 -20.80 21.68 -2.72
CA LEU A 33 -19.37 21.78 -2.44
C LEU A 33 -19.02 21.15 -1.08
N VAL A 34 -19.79 21.44 -0.03
CA VAL A 34 -19.57 20.85 1.30
C VAL A 34 -19.73 19.34 1.27
N ILE A 35 -20.79 18.82 0.63
CA ILE A 35 -21.01 17.38 0.48
C ILE A 35 -19.88 16.74 -0.35
N GLY A 36 -19.48 17.40 -1.44
CA GLY A 36 -18.38 16.96 -2.29
C GLY A 36 -17.05 16.88 -1.53
N VAL A 37 -16.70 17.91 -0.78
CA VAL A 37 -15.47 17.94 0.04
C VAL A 37 -15.51 16.92 1.17
N MET A 38 -16.65 16.78 1.86
CA MET A 38 -16.79 15.79 2.93
C MET A 38 -16.72 14.35 2.40
N GLY A 39 -17.34 14.09 1.24
CA GLY A 39 -17.29 12.79 0.58
C GLY A 39 -15.89 12.42 0.09
N THR A 40 -15.15 13.37 -0.50
CA THR A 40 -13.78 13.10 -0.97
C THR A 40 -12.82 12.85 0.18
N LEU A 41 -12.92 13.59 1.29
CA LEU A 41 -12.09 13.37 2.47
C LEU A 41 -12.30 11.98 3.07
N TRP A 42 -13.55 11.48 3.12
CA TRP A 42 -13.85 10.13 3.60
C TRP A 42 -13.22 9.01 2.75
N VAL A 43 -13.21 9.17 1.42
CA VAL A 43 -12.63 8.18 0.50
C VAL A 43 -11.09 8.23 0.53
N VAL A 44 -10.51 9.42 0.61
CA VAL A 44 -9.04 9.61 0.58
C VAL A 44 -8.36 9.26 1.90
N GLN A 45 -9.07 9.36 3.04
CA GLN A 45 -8.48 9.11 4.37
C GLN A 45 -8.39 7.63 4.78
N GLN A 46 -8.85 6.67 3.98
CA GLN A 46 -8.61 5.25 4.29
C GLN A 46 -7.11 4.96 4.08
N PRO A 47 -6.33 4.73 5.15
CA PRO A 47 -4.90 4.51 4.99
C PRO A 47 -4.70 3.17 4.27
N PRO A 48 -3.82 3.10 3.24
CA PRO A 48 -3.60 1.86 2.52
C PRO A 48 -3.15 0.76 3.50
N GLY A 49 -3.72 -0.44 3.34
CA GLY A 49 -3.33 -1.60 4.13
C GLY A 49 -1.86 -1.96 3.91
N LEU A 50 -1.31 -2.78 4.82
CA LEU A 50 0.11 -3.18 4.78
C LEU A 50 0.48 -3.87 3.46
N GLU A 51 -0.49 -4.53 2.81
CA GLU A 51 -0.34 -5.13 1.47
C GLU A 51 0.01 -4.10 0.39
N ASN A 52 -0.72 -2.98 0.33
CA ASN A 52 -0.46 -1.92 -0.64
C ASN A 52 0.88 -1.24 -0.38
N GLN A 53 1.32 -1.19 0.88
CA GLN A 53 2.63 -0.67 1.23
C GLN A 53 3.75 -1.62 0.87
N ALA A 54 3.57 -2.93 1.06
CA ALA A 54 4.54 -3.92 0.58
C ALA A 54 4.69 -3.83 -0.95
N LEU A 55 3.59 -3.72 -1.70
CA LEU A 55 3.62 -3.52 -3.16
C LEU A 55 4.27 -2.19 -3.56
N ALA A 56 3.97 -1.09 -2.85
CA ALA A 56 4.59 0.20 -3.15
C ALA A 56 6.09 0.22 -2.80
N HIS A 57 6.51 -0.49 -1.74
CA HIS A 57 7.90 -0.53 -1.32
C HIS A 57 8.80 -1.21 -2.36
N VAL A 58 8.31 -2.26 -3.01
CA VAL A 58 9.09 -2.97 -4.04
C VAL A 58 9.28 -2.17 -5.33
N THR A 59 8.50 -1.11 -5.58
CA THR A 59 8.68 -0.27 -6.80
C THR A 59 10.07 0.35 -6.92
N HIS A 60 10.81 0.46 -5.82
CA HIS A 60 12.12 1.10 -5.77
C HIS A 60 13.27 0.14 -5.37
N LEU A 61 13.11 -1.16 -5.64
CA LEU A 61 14.12 -2.20 -5.40
C LEU A 61 15.54 -1.80 -5.84
N ASP A 62 15.69 -1.16 -7.00
CA ASP A 62 17.00 -0.76 -7.54
C ASP A 62 17.77 0.24 -6.66
N LYS A 63 17.07 1.00 -5.80
CA LYS A 63 17.70 1.93 -4.87
C LYS A 63 18.24 1.23 -3.61
N GLU A 64 17.72 0.05 -3.31
CA GLU A 64 18.09 -0.73 -2.11
C GLU A 64 19.20 -1.74 -2.39
N VAL A 65 19.36 -2.15 -3.65
CA VAL A 65 20.48 -2.98 -4.07
C VAL A 65 21.75 -2.12 -4.11
N PRO A 66 22.76 -2.38 -3.26
CA PRO A 66 23.99 -1.62 -3.29
C PRO A 66 24.70 -1.79 -4.64
N HIS A 67 25.29 -0.71 -5.15
CA HIS A 67 26.05 -0.72 -6.40
C HIS A 67 27.27 -1.66 -6.40
N SER A 68 27.71 -2.11 -5.21
CA SER A 68 28.65 -3.22 -5.05
C SER A 68 27.95 -4.38 -4.35
N VAL A 69 27.83 -5.50 -5.07
CA VAL A 69 27.29 -6.75 -4.54
C VAL A 69 28.37 -7.39 -3.67
N LEU A 70 28.44 -7.02 -2.39
CA LEU A 70 29.14 -7.86 -1.43
C LEU A 70 28.25 -9.07 -1.15
N PRO A 71 28.76 -10.31 -1.27
CA PRO A 71 27.98 -11.49 -0.92
C PRO A 71 27.59 -11.41 0.55
N LEU A 72 26.28 -11.48 0.81
CA LEU A 72 25.74 -11.51 2.17
C LEU A 72 26.00 -12.89 2.77
N ASP A 73 26.72 -12.91 3.89
CA ASP A 73 26.95 -14.15 4.63
C ASP A 73 25.68 -14.56 5.39
N MET A 74 25.43 -15.87 5.48
CA MET A 74 24.31 -16.44 6.22
C MET A 74 24.32 -16.00 7.69
N ALA A 75 25.51 -15.83 8.29
CA ALA A 75 25.62 -15.32 9.65
C ALA A 75 25.06 -13.89 9.79
N GLN A 76 25.28 -13.03 8.80
CA GLN A 76 24.76 -11.65 8.78
C GLN A 76 23.23 -11.64 8.63
N ILE A 77 22.69 -12.50 7.77
CA ILE A 77 21.25 -12.66 7.58
C ILE A 77 20.61 -13.18 8.86
N ASN A 78 21.22 -14.19 9.50
CA ASN A 78 20.75 -14.76 10.76
C ASN A 78 20.81 -13.77 11.92
N ALA A 79 21.82 -12.91 11.99
CA ALA A 79 21.88 -11.83 12.98
C ALA A 79 20.67 -10.89 12.85
N LYS A 80 20.21 -10.60 11.62
CA LYS A 80 19.00 -9.78 11.39
C LYS A 80 17.72 -10.56 11.67
N LEU A 81 17.60 -11.80 11.22
CA LEU A 81 16.45 -12.67 11.49
C LEU A 81 16.24 -12.93 12.99
N ALA A 82 17.32 -12.99 13.78
CA ALA A 82 17.25 -13.19 15.23
C ALA A 82 16.42 -12.11 15.94
N SER A 83 16.38 -10.89 15.41
CA SER A 83 15.52 -9.82 15.95
C SER A 83 14.01 -10.10 15.82
N PHE A 84 13.63 -11.05 14.96
CA PHE A 84 12.26 -11.57 14.81
C PHE A 84 12.10 -12.95 15.45
N GLY A 85 13.10 -13.43 16.20
CA GLY A 85 13.12 -14.79 16.76
C GLY A 85 13.35 -15.89 15.71
N GLY A 86 13.82 -15.53 14.52
CA GLY A 86 14.03 -16.45 13.40
C GLY A 86 15.50 -16.76 13.14
N ARG A 87 15.74 -17.88 12.48
CA ARG A 87 17.02 -18.20 11.81
C ARG A 87 16.77 -18.94 10.51
N MET A 88 17.60 -18.67 9.53
CA MET A 88 17.72 -19.41 8.30
C MET A 88 18.62 -20.64 8.56
N VAL A 89 18.09 -21.83 8.28
CA VAL A 89 18.80 -23.11 8.39
C VAL A 89 19.35 -23.61 7.05
N GLU A 90 18.75 -23.15 5.96
CA GLU A 90 19.17 -23.48 4.59
C GLU A 90 19.07 -22.22 3.72
N SER A 91 19.88 -22.11 2.67
CA SER A 91 19.78 -20.96 1.77
C SER A 91 18.45 -20.97 1.01
N ILE A 92 17.75 -19.83 1.00
CA ILE A 92 16.54 -19.62 0.20
C ILE A 92 16.83 -19.19 -1.24
N GLY A 93 18.10 -18.99 -1.63
CA GLY A 93 18.49 -18.59 -2.98
C GLY A 93 19.60 -17.54 -2.97
N ASP A 94 19.75 -16.83 -4.08
CA ASP A 94 20.67 -15.69 -4.21
C ASP A 94 20.05 -14.45 -3.53
N ILE A 95 20.45 -14.18 -2.29
CA ILE A 95 19.98 -13.04 -1.50
C ILE A 95 20.94 -11.87 -1.74
N GLN A 96 20.46 -10.86 -2.46
CA GLN A 96 21.25 -9.69 -2.82
C GLN A 96 21.21 -8.61 -1.74
N VAL A 97 20.11 -8.52 -1.00
CA VAL A 97 19.89 -7.52 0.05
C VAL A 97 19.20 -8.17 1.23
N ALA A 98 19.59 -7.76 2.43
CA ALA A 98 18.88 -8.06 3.67
C ALA A 98 18.89 -6.81 4.55
N ASN A 99 17.80 -6.03 4.59
CA ASN A 99 17.75 -4.76 5.31
C ASN A 99 16.52 -4.62 6.21
N PHE A 100 16.64 -3.82 7.27
CA PHE A 100 15.48 -3.46 8.07
C PHE A 100 14.73 -2.33 7.37
N CYS A 101 13.45 -2.55 7.14
CA CYS A 101 12.53 -1.55 6.60
C CYS A 101 11.37 -1.36 7.58
N HIS A 102 10.63 -0.28 7.41
CA HIS A 102 9.38 -0.07 8.12
C HIS A 102 8.25 -0.07 7.10
N LEU A 103 7.44 -1.13 7.12
CA LEU A 103 6.15 -1.10 6.47
C LEU A 103 5.21 -0.42 7.45
N ARG A 104 5.02 0.90 7.24
CA ARG A 104 4.24 1.73 8.15
C ARG A 104 4.92 1.88 9.52
N SER A 105 4.27 1.44 10.59
CA SER A 105 4.82 1.34 11.95
C SER A 105 5.37 -0.06 12.26
N VAL A 106 5.30 -1.01 11.31
CA VAL A 106 5.78 -2.39 11.50
C VAL A 106 7.19 -2.49 10.98
N ARG A 107 8.14 -2.69 11.90
CA ARG A 107 9.52 -3.05 11.55
C ARG A 107 9.51 -4.42 10.87
N SER A 108 10.16 -4.51 9.71
CA SER A 108 10.28 -5.73 8.90
C SER A 108 11.72 -5.97 8.48
N LEU A 109 12.13 -7.22 8.31
CA LEU A 109 13.31 -7.58 7.54
C LEU A 109 12.88 -7.76 6.09
N HIS A 110 13.48 -7.01 5.18
CA HIS A 110 13.27 -7.11 3.75
C HIS A 110 14.48 -7.80 3.12
N LEU A 111 14.22 -8.94 2.50
CA LEU A 111 15.18 -9.70 1.72
C LEU A 111 14.85 -9.51 0.24
N ILE A 112 15.84 -9.16 -0.58
CA ILE A 112 15.70 -9.13 -2.04
C ILE A 112 16.47 -10.31 -2.60
N LEU A 113 15.77 -11.16 -3.35
CA LEU A 113 16.32 -12.34 -3.99
C LEU A 113 16.33 -12.19 -5.50
N HIS A 114 17.37 -12.71 -6.13
CA HIS A 114 17.39 -12.96 -7.57
C HIS A 114 16.81 -14.35 -7.84
N THR A 115 15.76 -14.41 -8.67
CA THR A 115 15.14 -15.66 -9.14
C THR A 115 15.15 -15.71 -10.65
N ASP A 116 14.83 -16.88 -11.20
CA ASP A 116 14.65 -17.10 -12.63
C ASP A 116 13.52 -16.26 -13.25
N GLN A 117 12.57 -15.80 -12.42
CA GLN A 117 11.45 -14.95 -12.82
C GLN A 117 11.67 -13.46 -12.46
N GLY A 118 12.92 -13.05 -12.27
CA GLY A 118 13.26 -11.68 -11.89
C GLY A 118 13.51 -11.52 -10.39
N ARG A 119 13.45 -10.29 -9.89
CA ARG A 119 13.68 -10.05 -8.46
C ARG A 119 12.41 -10.32 -7.66
N MET A 120 12.56 -10.97 -6.52
CA MET A 120 11.49 -11.21 -5.56
C MET A 120 11.86 -10.66 -4.19
N SER A 121 10.88 -10.11 -3.49
CA SER A 121 11.04 -9.60 -2.13
C SER A 121 10.40 -10.55 -1.13
N VAL A 122 11.08 -10.77 -0.01
CA VAL A 122 10.54 -11.49 1.14
C VAL A 122 10.62 -10.56 2.35
N PHE A 123 9.46 -10.25 2.93
CA PHE A 123 9.33 -9.49 4.17
C PHE A 123 9.07 -10.46 5.32
N VAL A 124 9.88 -10.33 6.37
CA VAL A 124 9.66 -11.01 7.66
C VAL A 124 9.21 -9.96 8.67
N MET A 125 8.05 -10.19 9.27
CA MET A 125 7.41 -9.28 10.20
C MET A 125 7.02 -10.00 11.50
N PRO A 126 6.89 -9.27 12.62
CA PRO A 126 6.25 -9.80 13.82
C PRO A 126 4.83 -10.29 13.50
N PRO A 127 4.24 -11.14 14.35
CA PRO A 127 2.91 -11.66 14.11
C PRO A 127 1.91 -10.51 14.21
N ASP A 128 0.95 -10.52 13.30
CA ASP A 128 0.03 -9.39 13.15
C ASP A 128 -0.88 -9.30 14.38
N LYS A 129 -0.81 -8.18 15.11
CA LYS A 129 -1.63 -7.91 16.32
C LYS A 129 -2.85 -7.05 16.03
N GLY A 130 -3.24 -6.88 14.77
CA GLY A 130 -4.43 -6.12 14.42
C GLY A 130 -4.54 -5.59 12.99
N SER A 131 -3.54 -5.81 12.13
CA SER A 131 -3.68 -5.62 10.67
C SER A 131 -4.03 -6.97 10.04
N THR A 132 -4.83 -6.97 8.97
CA THR A 132 -5.20 -8.20 8.28
C THR A 132 -4.71 -8.08 6.84
N ILE A 133 -3.44 -8.40 6.62
CA ILE A 133 -2.92 -8.55 5.24
C ILE A 133 -3.63 -9.76 4.60
N PRO A 134 -4.23 -9.63 3.41
CA PRO A 134 -4.80 -10.76 2.69
C PRO A 134 -3.74 -11.84 2.39
N ASP A 135 -4.12 -13.12 2.32
CA ASP A 135 -3.21 -14.21 1.96
C ASP A 135 -2.63 -14.04 0.53
N SER A 136 -3.37 -13.37 -0.34
CA SER A 136 -2.96 -13.02 -1.70
C SER A 136 -3.44 -11.61 -2.04
N PHE A 137 -2.58 -10.82 -2.67
CA PHE A 137 -2.86 -9.44 -3.05
C PHE A 137 -2.06 -9.06 -4.30
N SER A 138 -2.51 -8.05 -5.05
CA SER A 138 -1.78 -7.62 -6.25
C SER A 138 -2.20 -6.22 -6.70
N ASN A 139 -1.36 -5.58 -7.50
CA ASN A 139 -1.68 -4.38 -8.28
C ASN A 139 -1.39 -4.63 -9.77
N ASN A 140 -1.17 -3.58 -10.56
CA ASN A 140 -0.90 -3.69 -11.99
C ASN A 140 0.51 -4.26 -12.29
N GLU A 141 1.48 -4.04 -11.41
CA GLU A 141 2.91 -4.33 -11.64
C GLU A 141 3.39 -5.55 -10.84
N PHE A 142 2.79 -5.79 -9.67
CA PHE A 142 3.26 -6.74 -8.68
C PHE A 142 2.12 -7.59 -8.13
N GLN A 143 2.50 -8.76 -7.62
CA GLN A 143 1.63 -9.64 -6.84
C GLN A 143 2.37 -10.11 -5.60
N GLY A 144 1.63 -10.39 -4.55
CA GLY A 144 2.17 -10.88 -3.30
C GLY A 144 1.31 -11.99 -2.69
N THR A 145 1.97 -12.83 -1.90
CA THR A 145 1.33 -13.81 -1.04
C THR A 145 1.85 -13.66 0.38
N ARG A 146 0.94 -13.80 1.34
CA ARG A 146 1.27 -13.85 2.76
C ARG A 146 1.07 -15.26 3.29
N PHE A 147 1.93 -15.64 4.23
CA PHE A 147 1.67 -16.76 5.11
C PHE A 147 2.25 -16.56 6.49
N GLN A 148 1.66 -17.25 7.48
CA GLN A 148 2.18 -17.28 8.84
C GLN A 148 3.22 -18.40 8.99
N LEU A 149 4.32 -18.11 9.69
CA LEU A 149 5.34 -19.06 10.11
C LEU A 149 5.57 -18.91 11.62
N GLN A 150 4.90 -19.76 12.41
CA GLN A 150 4.84 -19.66 13.87
C GLN A 150 4.51 -18.23 14.35
N LYS A 151 5.49 -17.53 14.95
CA LYS A 151 5.36 -16.18 15.49
C LYS A 151 5.76 -15.09 14.50
N ALA A 152 5.92 -15.38 13.22
CA ALA A 152 6.23 -14.38 12.20
C ALA A 152 5.23 -14.41 11.04
N SER A 153 4.93 -13.23 10.52
CA SER A 153 4.18 -13.06 9.27
C SER A 153 5.19 -12.89 8.13
N ILE A 154 5.07 -13.72 7.10
CA ILE A 154 5.93 -13.69 5.92
C ILE A 154 5.12 -13.19 4.74
N VAL A 155 5.67 -12.22 4.02
CA VAL A 155 5.08 -11.70 2.78
C VAL A 155 6.10 -11.85 1.66
N VAL A 156 5.71 -12.51 0.57
CA VAL A 156 6.52 -12.67 -0.63
C VAL A 156 5.89 -11.83 -1.74
N VAL A 157 6.67 -11.00 -2.41
CA VAL A 157 6.23 -10.13 -3.50
C VAL A 157 7.12 -10.35 -4.73
N GLY A 158 6.52 -10.42 -5.90
CA GLY A 158 7.21 -10.49 -7.18
C GLY A 158 6.42 -9.75 -8.26
N GLU A 159 7.00 -9.67 -9.46
CA GLU A 159 6.34 -9.08 -10.62
C GLU A 159 5.02 -9.79 -10.95
N LYS A 160 4.09 -9.06 -11.57
CA LYS A 160 2.81 -9.59 -12.01
C LYS A 160 3.00 -10.78 -12.94
N GLY A 161 2.35 -11.91 -12.65
CA GLY A 161 2.47 -13.15 -13.43
C GLY A 161 3.61 -14.08 -12.99
N SER A 162 4.46 -13.66 -12.05
CA SER A 162 5.48 -14.54 -11.46
C SER A 162 4.85 -15.64 -10.60
N ASN A 163 5.49 -16.80 -10.51
CA ASN A 163 5.06 -17.88 -9.63
C ASN A 163 5.73 -17.75 -8.26
N LEU A 164 4.99 -17.26 -7.27
CA LEU A 164 5.51 -17.07 -5.91
C LEU A 164 5.61 -18.36 -5.09
N HIS A 165 5.01 -19.47 -5.57
CA HIS A 165 4.88 -20.70 -4.79
C HIS A 165 6.24 -21.37 -4.48
N PRO A 166 7.17 -21.55 -5.45
CA PRO A 166 8.47 -22.18 -5.18
C PRO A 166 9.26 -21.45 -4.09
N LEU A 167 9.35 -20.12 -4.18
CA LEU A 167 10.04 -19.31 -3.18
C LEU A 167 9.34 -19.37 -1.82
N SER A 168 8.01 -19.27 -1.81
CA SER A 168 7.22 -19.36 -0.57
C SER A 168 7.44 -20.68 0.17
N GLN A 169 7.46 -21.80 -0.56
CA GLN A 169 7.74 -23.13 0.01
C GLN A 169 9.16 -23.23 0.53
N LYS A 170 10.13 -22.68 -0.21
CA LYS A 170 11.54 -22.67 0.21
C LYS A 170 11.70 -21.88 1.51
N VAL A 171 11.10 -20.68 1.60
CA VAL A 171 11.12 -19.87 2.82
C VAL A 171 10.50 -20.61 4.01
N ARG A 172 9.37 -21.31 3.83
CA ARG A 172 8.73 -22.09 4.90
C ARG A 172 9.61 -23.21 5.46
N LYS A 173 10.41 -23.86 4.60
CA LYS A 173 11.29 -24.96 4.99
C LYS A 173 12.61 -24.46 5.61
N SER A 174 13.13 -23.38 5.04
CA SER A 174 14.48 -22.92 5.32
C SER A 174 14.58 -21.86 6.42
N ILE A 175 13.47 -21.24 6.83
CA ILE A 175 13.44 -20.31 7.97
C ILE A 175 12.67 -20.95 9.13
N GLN A 176 13.28 -20.98 10.30
CA GLN A 176 12.69 -21.50 11.53
C GLN A 176 12.61 -20.40 12.57
N PHE A 177 11.47 -20.30 13.24
CA PHE A 177 11.27 -19.40 14.37
C PHE A 177 11.31 -20.19 15.68
N SER A 178 12.01 -19.64 16.67
CA SER A 178 12.01 -20.19 18.02
C SER A 178 10.62 -20.06 18.65
N ALA A 179 10.24 -21.11 19.38
CA ALA A 179 8.94 -21.24 20.04
C ALA A 179 8.75 -20.25 21.20
#